data_AF-A0A7G9NUT4-F1
#
_entry.id   AF-A0A7G9NUT4-F1
#
_cell.length_a   1.000
_cell.length_b   1.000
_cell.length_c   1.000
_cell.angle_alpha   90.00
_cell.angle_beta   90.00
_cell.angle_gamma   90.00
#
_symmetry.space_group_name_H-M   'P 1'
#
loop_
_entity.id
_entity.type
_entity.pdbx_description
1 polymer ?
#
loop_
_entity_poly.entity_id
_entity_poly.type
_entity_poly.pdbx_seq_one_letter_code
_entity_poly.pdbx_strand_id
1 'polypeptide(L)' 'MRIKTVHIHNWRSIQDVDIACERMMVFIGQNNHGKSNILTSLLGHWARLKLWNCRCLMPQAVLMVIDQWRHLNGQ' A
#
# COMPACT_ATOMS: atom_id res chain seq x y z
N MET A 1 7.96 10.77 10.92
CA MET A 1 8.80 9.83 10.14
C MET A 1 8.32 9.86 8.69
N ARG A 2 9.20 9.87 7.68
CA ARG A 2 8.83 9.80 6.26
C ARG A 2 9.53 8.60 5.62
N ILE A 3 8.78 7.77 4.90
CA ILE A 3 9.33 6.68 4.09
C ILE A 3 10.10 7.32 2.93
N LYS A 4 11.37 6.93 2.75
CA LYS A 4 12.23 7.47 1.69
C LYS A 4 12.35 6.53 0.49
N THR A 5 12.43 5.23 0.77
CA THR A 5 12.56 4.20 -0.25
C THR A 5 11.70 3.00 0.14
N VAL A 6 11.10 2.37 -0.86
CA VAL A 6 10.34 1.12 -0.72
C VAL A 6 10.88 0.14 -1.74
N HIS A 7 11.29 -1.02 -1.26
CA HIS A 7 11.77 -2.14 -2.07
C HIS A 7 10.71 -3.24 -1.99
N ILE A 8 10.14 -3.66 -3.13
CA ILE A 8 9.14 -4.74 -3.20
C ILE A 8 9.73 -5.87 -4.03
N HIS A 9 9.88 -7.03 -3.41
CA HIS A 9 10.43 -8.22 -4.05
C HIS A 9 9.47 -9.41 -3.90
N ASN A 10 9.26 -10.15 -4.99
CA ASN A 10 8.39 -11.34 -5.09
C ASN A 10 6.99 -11.15 -4.48
N TRP A 11 6.31 -10.05 -4.84
CA TRP A 11 4.94 -9.77 -4.40
C TRP A 11 3.95 -9.82 -5.56
N ARG A 12 3.11 -10.87 -5.58
CA ARG A 12 2.15 -11.14 -6.67
C ARG A 12 2.85 -11.10 -8.04
N SER A 13 2.51 -10.14 -8.89
CA SER A 13 3.10 -9.98 -10.23
C SER A 13 4.38 -9.12 -10.25
N ILE A 14 4.80 -8.58 -9.10
CA ILE A 14 5.99 -7.73 -8.98
C ILE A 14 7.16 -8.64 -8.58
N GLN A 15 8.12 -8.80 -9.50
CA GLN A 15 9.34 -9.57 -9.24
C GLN A 15 10.30 -8.77 -8.37
N ASP A 16 10.67 -7.57 -8.83
CA ASP A 16 11.56 -6.65 -8.10
C ASP A 16 11.22 -5.21 -8.51
N VAL A 17 11.07 -4.31 -7.53
CA VAL A 17 10.83 -2.90 -7.78
C VAL A 17 11.33 -2.03 -6.63
N ASP A 18 12.03 -0.96 -7.01
CA ASP A 18 12.55 0.06 -6.11
C ASP A 18 11.84 1.39 -6.36
N ILE A 19 11.24 1.94 -5.31
CA ILE A 19 10.47 3.18 -5.38
C ILE A 19 11.07 4.19 -4.42
N ALA A 20 11.60 5.29 -4.96
CA ALA A 20 11.92 6.47 -4.18
C ALA A 20 10.64 7.22 -3.83
N CYS A 21 10.37 7.40 -2.54
CA CYS A 21 9.15 8.02 -2.04
C CYS A 21 9.29 9.53 -1.92
N GLU A 22 8.52 10.25 -2.72
CA GLU A 22 8.36 11.70 -2.66
C GLU A 22 7.12 12.11 -1.84
N ARG A 23 6.95 13.42 -1.58
CA ARG A 23 5.78 13.94 -0.83
C ARG A 23 4.44 13.59 -1.48
N MET A 24 4.43 13.45 -2.80
CA MET A 24 3.28 13.04 -3.60
C MET A 24 3.78 12.10 -4.69
N MET A 25 3.16 10.92 -4.80
CA MET A 25 3.44 9.97 -5.87
C MET A 25 2.14 9.62 -6.58
N VAL A 26 2.19 9.55 -7.91
CA VAL A 26 1.07 9.14 -8.74
C VAL A 26 1.52 7.97 -9.60
N PHE A 27 0.84 6.84 -9.47
CA PHE A 27 1.12 5.66 -10.27
C PHE A 27 0.28 5.72 -11.57
N ILE A 28 0.93 6.00 -12.69
CA ILE A 28 0.31 6.06 -14.02
C ILE A 28 0.81 4.88 -14.86
N GLY A 29 -0.07 4.28 -15.66
CA GLY A 29 0.29 3.21 -16.59
C GLY A 29 -0.94 2.45 -17.07
N GLN A 30 -0.75 1.51 -17.99
CA GLN A 30 -1.83 0.68 -18.55
C GLN A 30 -2.58 -0.11 -17.47
N ASN A 31 -3.87 -0.38 -17.68
CA ASN A 31 -4.65 -1.18 -16.74
C ASN A 31 -3.99 -2.54 -16.49
N ASN A 32 -4.12 -3.09 -15.29
CA ASN A 32 -3.59 -4.41 -14.90
C ASN A 32 -2.04 -4.55 -14.89
N HIS A 33 -1.28 -3.46 -14.96
CA HIS A 33 0.20 -3.50 -14.92
C HIS A 33 0.77 -3.41 -13.49
N GLY A 34 0.13 -4.05 -12.51
CA GLY A 34 0.69 -4.14 -11.16
C GLY A 34 0.62 -2.89 -10.28
N LYS A 35 0.02 -1.78 -10.72
CA LYS A 35 -0.18 -0.57 -9.88
C LYS A 35 -0.92 -0.88 -8.58
N SER A 36 -2.01 -1.64 -8.65
CA SER A 36 -2.75 -2.08 -7.47
C SER A 36 -1.94 -3.08 -6.62
N ASN A 37 -0.98 -3.80 -7.20
CA ASN A 37 -0.08 -4.70 -6.47
C ASN A 37 0.95 -3.89 -5.66
N ILE A 38 1.44 -2.76 -6.18
CA ILE A 38 2.30 -1.82 -5.44
C ILE A 38 1.53 -1.21 -4.27
N LEU A 39 0.28 -0.78 -4.47
CA LEU A 39 -0.54 -0.24 -3.38
C LEU A 39 -0.84 -1.29 -2.32
N THR A 40 -1.17 -2.52 -2.72
CA THR A 40 -1.47 -3.60 -1.78
C THR A 40 -0.24 -4.14 -1.05
N SER A 41 0.97 -4.08 -1.61
CA SER A 41 2.18 -4.42 -0.85
C SER A 41 2.47 -3.37 0.22
N LEU A 42 2.30 -2.09 -0.12
CA LEU A 42 2.45 -0.96 0.82
C LEU A 42 1.44 -1.05 1.97
N LEU A 43 0.17 -1.34 1.66
CA LEU A 43 -0.91 -1.45 2.65
C LEU A 43 -0.87 -2.79 3.42
N GLY A 44 -0.55 -3.89 2.73
CA GLY A 44 -0.51 -5.24 3.27
C GLY A 44 0.57 -5.45 4.34
N HIS A 45 1.65 -4.65 4.31
CA HIS A 45 2.62 -4.62 5.40
C HIS A 45 1.95 -4.29 6.76
N TRP A 46 1.05 -3.31 6.79
CA TRP A 46 0.36 -2.89 8.01
C TRP A 46 -0.67 -3.92 8.48
N ALA A 47 -1.28 -4.63 7.53
CA ALA A 47 -2.17 -5.74 7.81
C ALA A 47 -1.48 -6.89 8.56
N ARG A 48 -0.23 -7.19 8.20
CA ARG A 48 0.54 -8.28 8.81
C ARG A 48 1.04 -7.96 10.22
N LEU A 49 1.26 -6.68 10.54
CA LEU A 49 1.73 -6.25 11.86
C LEU A 49 0.65 -6.35 12.97
N LYS A 50 -0.56 -6.87 12.69
CA LYS A 50 -1.69 -6.89 13.64
C LYS A 50 -2.03 -5.52 14.24
N LEU A 51 -1.61 -4.44 13.59
CA LEU A 51 -1.85 -3.06 14.03
C LEU A 51 -3.28 -2.56 13.71
N TRP A 52 -4.17 -3.43 13.24
CA TRP A 52 -5.56 -3.10 12.90
C TRP A 52 -6.35 -2.45 14.03
N ASN A 53 -6.01 -2.76 15.29
CA ASN A 53 -6.65 -2.16 16.46
C ASN A 53 -5.95 -0.87 16.92
N CYS A 54 -4.74 -0.58 16.43
CA CYS A 54 -4.01 0.64 16.75
C CYS A 54 -4.25 1.70 15.68
N ARG A 55 -5.46 2.27 15.67
CA ARG A 55 -5.85 3.40 14.80
C ARG A 55 -4.85 4.57 14.86
N CYS A 56 -4.17 4.74 16.00
CA CYS A 56 -3.21 5.79 16.28
C CYS A 56 -1.87 5.64 15.52
N LEU A 57 -1.53 4.43 15.06
CA LEU A 57 -0.25 4.15 14.38
C LEU A 57 -0.36 4.22 12.86
N MET A 58 -1.59 4.28 12.33
CA MET A 58 -1.83 4.37 10.89
C MET A 58 -2.02 5.82 10.44
N PRO A 59 -1.33 6.25 9.38
CA PRO A 59 -1.64 7.52 8.72
C PRO A 59 -3.11 7.54 8.28
N GLN A 60 -3.80 8.66 8.46
CA GLN A 60 -5.24 8.81 8.20
C GLN A 60 -5.62 8.45 6.74
N ALA A 61 -4.72 8.67 5.79
CA ALA A 61 -4.88 8.27 4.39
C ALA A 61 -4.87 6.74 4.19
N VAL A 62 -4.07 6.00 4.97
CA VAL A 62 -4.02 4.53 4.93
C VAL A 62 -5.32 3.95 5.48
N LEU A 63 -5.85 4.56 6.55
CA LEU A 63 -7.12 4.15 7.13
C LEU A 63 -8.28 4.29 6.14
N MET A 64 -8.34 5.41 5.41
CA MET A 64 -9.39 5.69 4.44
C MET A 64 -9.38 4.68 3.27
N VAL A 65 -8.20 4.29 2.79
CA VAL A 65 -8.08 3.28 1.72
C VAL A 65 -8.46 1.89 2.22
N ILE A 66 -8.13 1.55 3.47
CA ILE A 66 -8.53 0.29 4.10
C ILE A 66 -10.05 0.23 4.29
N ASP A 67 -10.66 1.30 4.82
CA ASP A 67 -12.10 1.38 5.04
C ASP A 67 -12.86 1.31 3.70
N GLN A 68 -12.34 1.96 2.66
CA GLN A 68 -12.90 1.86 1.32
C GLN A 68 -12.73 0.47 0.70
N TRP A 69 -11.58 -0.17 0.91
CA TRP A 69 -11.37 -1.56 0.47
C TRP A 69 -12.30 -2.54 1.21
N ARG A 70 -12.54 -2.33 2.51
CA ARG A 70 -13.51 -3.10 3.31
C ARG A 70 -14.92 -2.97 2.79
N HIS A 71 -15.37 -1.73 2.56
CA HIS A 71 -16.69 -1.45 1.99
C HIS A 71 -16.87 -2.12 0.62
N LEU A 72 -15.84 -2.15 -0.21
CA LEU A 72 -15.88 -2.80 -1.53
C LEU A 72 -15.90 -4.34 -1.47
N ASN A 73 -15.40 -4.94 -0.39
CA ASN A 73 -15.31 -6.40 -0.23
C ASN A 73 -16.29 -6.96 0.81
N GLY A 74 -17.19 -6.12 1.36
CA GLY A 74 -18.25 -6.54 2.28
C GLY A 74 -17.75 -7.09 3.63
N GLN A 75 -16.58 -6.65 4.10
CA GLN A 75 -16.02 -7.03 5.41
C GLN A 75 -15.98 -5.86 6.38
#